data_AF-A0A726RKB6-F1
#
_entry.id   AF-A0A726RKB6-F1
#
_cell.length_a   1.000
_cell.length_b   1.000
_cell.length_c   1.000
_cell.angle_alpha   90.00
_cell.angle_beta   90.00
_cell.angle_gamma   90.00
#
_symmetry.space_group_name_H-M   'P 1'
#
loop_
_entity.id
_entity.type
_entity.pdbx_description
1 polymer ?
#
loop_
_entity_poly.entity_id
_entity_poly.type
_entity_poly.pdbx_seq_one_letter_code
_entity_poly.pdbx_strand_id
1 'polypeptide(L)'
;ANEFNPNAVKTYKKNFSHNIAEGDIWELIDLVPNECDVLIGGFPCQDISINGKRAGVDGKRSGLYLAMVEAVKRSRPKIFVAENVKGLLMKYNEESLARVIKDFSELGYNVSYKLYNSANFGVPQTRERVFIVGTLHGNPLFKEPVDILHKNEWLTCYDAIHDLENIDEDRIFNHIWSKAKKSPDQGSRRLKEDKPSQTIRAECHGNIQFHYKLDRRISMREAARLQSFPDNFVFESNLRETERQVGNAVPPVLAWHLAQAVEEYLDKL
;
A
#
# COMPACT_ATOMS: atom_id res chain seq x y z
N ALA A 1 -6.55 -4.24 -13.57
CA ALA A 1 -6.61 -3.47 -12.30
C ALA A 1 -7.91 -2.64 -12.26
N ASN A 2 -8.34 -2.19 -11.08
CA ASN A 2 -9.41 -1.21 -10.91
C ASN A 2 -8.95 -0.12 -9.93
N GLU A 3 -9.26 1.15 -10.22
CA GLU A 3 -8.92 2.29 -9.39
C GLU A 3 -9.98 3.39 -9.57
N PHE A 4 -10.41 3.98 -8.46
CA PHE A 4 -11.43 5.03 -8.45
C PHE A 4 -10.83 6.42 -8.75
N ASN A 5 -9.61 6.69 -8.30
CA ASN A 5 -8.97 7.99 -8.45
C ASN A 5 -8.39 8.17 -9.86
N PRO A 6 -8.92 9.11 -10.67
CA PRO A 6 -8.45 9.33 -12.06
C PRO A 6 -6.97 9.70 -12.15
N ASN A 7 -6.41 10.38 -11.15
CA ASN A 7 -4.98 10.74 -11.14
C ASN A 7 -4.08 9.51 -10.94
N ALA A 8 -4.53 8.57 -10.09
CA ALA A 8 -3.82 7.30 -9.91
C ALA A 8 -3.96 6.42 -11.16
N VAL A 9 -5.11 6.44 -11.84
CA VAL A 9 -5.29 5.75 -13.15
C VAL A 9 -4.32 6.28 -14.19
N LYS A 10 -4.14 7.60 -14.30
CA LYS A 10 -3.16 8.21 -15.23
C LYS A 10 -1.74 7.74 -14.94
N THR A 11 -1.31 7.85 -13.68
CA THR A 11 -0.01 7.32 -13.24
C THR A 11 0.12 5.83 -13.55
N TYR A 12 -0.92 5.01 -13.30
CA TYR A 12 -0.87 3.58 -13.60
C TYR A 12 -0.65 3.32 -15.10
N LYS A 13 -1.44 3.96 -15.97
CA LYS A 13 -1.33 3.85 -17.44
C LYS A 13 0.02 4.34 -17.97
N LYS A 14 0.67 5.27 -17.25
CA LYS A 14 2.00 5.77 -17.61
C LYS A 14 3.11 4.75 -17.39
N ASN A 15 2.97 3.89 -16.39
CA ASN A 15 4.01 2.96 -15.95
C ASN A 15 3.75 1.50 -16.33
N PHE A 16 2.50 1.15 -16.68
CA PHE A 16 2.11 -0.23 -16.98
C PHE A 16 1.28 -0.31 -18.26
N SER A 17 1.47 -1.40 -19.01
CA SER A 17 0.67 -1.73 -20.20
C SER A 17 -0.61 -2.51 -19.88
N HIS A 18 -0.84 -2.84 -18.61
CA HIS A 18 -2.01 -3.62 -18.19
C HIS A 18 -3.31 -2.80 -18.29
N ASN A 19 -4.41 -3.50 -18.54
CA ASN A 19 -5.74 -2.90 -18.51
C ASN A 19 -6.10 -2.42 -17.09
N ILE A 20 -6.63 -1.20 -17.02
CA ILE A 20 -7.15 -0.62 -15.78
C ILE A 20 -8.53 -0.01 -16.02
N ALA A 21 -9.50 -0.44 -15.20
CA ALA A 21 -10.85 0.09 -15.19
C ALA A 21 -10.93 1.25 -14.18
N GLU A 22 -11.30 2.44 -14.67
CA GLU A 22 -11.47 3.65 -13.87
C GLU A 22 -12.91 3.76 -13.37
N GLY A 23 -13.11 3.80 -12.06
CA GLY A 23 -14.44 3.97 -11.46
C GLY A 23 -14.66 3.17 -10.18
N ASP A 24 -15.87 3.26 -9.64
CA ASP A 24 -16.28 2.52 -8.45
C ASP A 24 -16.33 1.02 -8.77
N ILE A 25 -15.67 0.22 -7.94
CA ILE A 25 -15.64 -1.24 -8.10
C ILE A 25 -17.04 -1.87 -8.12
N TRP A 26 -18.03 -1.29 -7.44
CA TRP A 26 -19.39 -1.83 -7.45
C TRP A 26 -20.10 -1.66 -8.78
N GLU A 27 -19.81 -0.56 -9.49
CA GLU A 27 -20.33 -0.32 -10.85
C GLU A 27 -19.59 -1.18 -11.89
N LEU A 28 -18.38 -1.62 -11.54
CA LEU A 28 -17.47 -2.34 -12.42
C LEU A 28 -17.24 -3.79 -11.98
N ILE A 29 -18.05 -4.32 -11.06
CA ILE A 29 -17.84 -5.66 -10.47
C ILE A 29 -17.94 -6.77 -11.52
N ASP A 30 -18.71 -6.54 -12.58
CA ASP A 30 -18.86 -7.45 -13.71
C ASP A 30 -17.64 -7.46 -14.64
N LEU A 31 -16.70 -6.51 -14.47
CA LEU A 31 -15.39 -6.54 -15.14
C LEU A 31 -14.36 -7.39 -14.38
N VAL A 32 -14.66 -7.82 -13.15
CA VAL A 32 -13.80 -8.77 -12.43
C VAL A 32 -13.83 -10.11 -13.18
N PRO A 33 -12.67 -10.69 -13.55
CA PRO A 33 -12.63 -11.98 -14.23
C PRO A 33 -13.34 -13.08 -13.45
N ASN A 34 -13.97 -14.02 -14.15
CA ASN A 34 -14.59 -15.20 -13.53
C ASN A 34 -13.55 -16.20 -13.00
N GLU A 35 -12.30 -16.08 -13.43
CA GLU A 35 -11.18 -16.88 -12.97
C GLU A 35 -9.91 -16.03 -12.97
N CYS A 36 -9.05 -16.23 -11.97
CA CYS A 36 -7.68 -15.74 -11.97
C CYS A 36 -6.81 -16.64 -11.08
N ASP A 37 -5.49 -16.62 -11.25
CA ASP A 37 -4.60 -17.35 -10.34
C ASP A 37 -4.37 -16.59 -9.02
N VAL A 38 -4.20 -15.27 -9.12
CA VAL A 38 -3.85 -14.39 -8.01
C VAL A 38 -4.73 -13.16 -8.00
N LEU A 39 -5.27 -12.83 -6.82
CA LEU A 39 -5.94 -11.55 -6.57
C LEU A 39 -5.19 -10.76 -5.51
N ILE A 40 -4.77 -9.54 -5.84
CA ILE A 40 -4.14 -8.62 -4.89
C ILE A 40 -4.98 -7.35 -4.73
N GLY A 41 -5.03 -6.80 -3.53
CA GLY A 41 -5.75 -5.56 -3.27
C GLY A 41 -5.54 -5.03 -1.86
N GLY A 42 -6.10 -3.84 -1.61
CA GLY A 42 -6.19 -3.27 -0.27
C GLY A 42 -7.57 -2.65 -0.08
N PHE A 43 -8.02 -2.57 1.16
CA PHE A 43 -9.29 -1.93 1.50
C PHE A 43 -9.15 -1.10 2.78
N PRO A 44 -9.87 0.03 2.89
CA PRO A 44 -9.82 0.84 4.10
C PRO A 44 -10.33 0.04 5.32
N CYS A 45 -9.54 0.00 6.41
CA CYS A 45 -9.95 -0.64 7.67
C CYS A 45 -11.30 -0.12 8.22
N GLN A 46 -11.64 1.13 7.91
CA GLN A 46 -12.88 1.77 8.37
C GLN A 46 -14.15 1.16 7.75
N ASP A 47 -14.03 0.47 6.62
CA ASP A 47 -15.18 -0.14 5.91
C ASP A 47 -15.65 -1.46 6.53
N ILE A 48 -14.91 -2.06 7.48
CA ILE A 48 -15.18 -3.40 8.02
C ILE A 48 -16.25 -3.41 9.13
N SER A 49 -16.59 -2.24 9.69
CA SER A 49 -17.36 -2.13 10.92
C SER A 49 -18.66 -2.94 10.96
N ILE A 50 -18.97 -3.46 12.15
CA ILE A 50 -20.03 -4.44 12.42
C ILE A 50 -21.40 -3.83 12.69
N ASN A 51 -21.51 -2.50 12.79
CA ASN A 51 -22.80 -1.84 12.99
C ASN A 51 -23.66 -1.87 11.72
N GLY A 52 -24.28 -3.02 11.44
CA GLY A 52 -25.73 -3.23 11.56
C GLY A 52 -26.69 -2.26 10.88
N LYS A 53 -26.25 -1.37 9.99
CA LYS A 53 -27.13 -0.60 9.13
C LYS A 53 -26.62 -0.68 7.70
N ARG A 54 -27.35 -1.47 6.92
CA ARG A 54 -27.50 -1.29 5.46
C ARG A 54 -28.10 0.09 5.18
N ALA A 55 -27.42 1.17 5.56
CA ALA A 55 -27.79 2.52 5.18
C ALA A 55 -27.18 2.78 3.81
N GLY A 56 -27.86 2.26 2.79
CA GLY A 56 -27.86 2.92 1.50
C GLY A 56 -28.47 4.31 1.68
N VAL A 57 -27.89 5.25 0.92
CA VAL A 57 -28.30 6.65 0.78
C VAL A 57 -27.92 7.54 2.00
N ASP A 58 -26.95 8.43 1.77
CA ASP A 58 -26.47 9.54 2.60
C ASP A 58 -25.44 9.33 3.75
N GLY A 59 -24.73 8.19 3.80
CA GLY A 59 -23.67 7.97 4.81
C GLY A 59 -22.52 7.06 4.36
N LYS A 60 -22.07 7.21 3.10
CA LYS A 60 -21.21 6.27 2.35
C LYS A 60 -19.91 5.86 3.06
N ARG A 61 -19.93 4.72 3.76
CA ARG A 61 -18.77 3.82 3.75
C ARG A 61 -18.83 3.03 2.45
N SER A 62 -17.75 3.02 1.69
CA SER A 62 -17.70 2.54 0.30
C SER A 62 -17.92 1.04 0.16
N GLY A 63 -17.90 0.29 1.26
CA GLY A 63 -18.07 -1.16 1.24
C GLY A 63 -16.96 -1.86 0.47
N LEU A 64 -15.77 -1.26 0.36
CA LEU A 64 -14.68 -1.78 -0.47
C LEU A 64 -14.16 -3.13 0.04
N TYR A 65 -14.26 -3.36 1.35
CA TYR A 65 -14.05 -4.68 1.94
C TYR A 65 -14.99 -5.73 1.32
N LEU A 66 -16.29 -5.44 1.25
CA LEU A 66 -17.28 -6.35 0.67
C LEU A 66 -17.08 -6.52 -0.84
N ALA A 67 -16.61 -5.47 -1.54
CA ALA A 67 -16.25 -5.57 -2.94
C ALA A 67 -15.08 -6.53 -3.16
N MET A 68 -14.08 -6.53 -2.27
CA MET A 68 -12.99 -7.50 -2.32
C MET A 68 -13.47 -8.93 -2.05
N VAL A 69 -14.37 -9.13 -1.08
CA VAL A 69 -14.99 -10.43 -0.82
C VAL A 69 -15.75 -10.93 -2.06
N GLU A 70 -16.53 -10.07 -2.72
CA GLU A 70 -17.25 -10.41 -3.94
C GLU A 70 -16.28 -10.71 -5.11
N ALA A 71 -15.21 -9.93 -5.25
CA ALA A 71 -14.19 -10.16 -6.28
C ALA A 71 -13.49 -11.53 -6.09
N VAL A 72 -13.13 -11.89 -4.85
CA VAL A 72 -12.54 -13.21 -4.51
C VAL A 72 -13.55 -14.34 -4.75
N LYS A 73 -14.83 -14.12 -4.42
CA LYS A 73 -15.90 -15.10 -4.67
C LYS A 73 -16.10 -15.37 -6.16
N ARG A 74 -16.09 -14.31 -6.98
CA ARG A 74 -16.29 -14.39 -8.44
C ARG A 74 -15.09 -15.02 -9.14
N SER A 75 -13.90 -14.51 -8.87
CA SER A 75 -12.67 -14.90 -9.58
C SER A 75 -12.00 -16.16 -9.04
N ARG A 76 -12.43 -16.62 -7.85
CA ARG A 76 -11.94 -17.83 -7.16
C ARG A 76 -10.41 -18.05 -7.28
N PRO A 77 -9.57 -17.07 -6.91
CA PRO A 77 -8.13 -17.18 -7.04
C PRO A 77 -7.55 -18.39 -6.31
N LYS A 78 -6.44 -18.95 -6.82
CA LYS A 78 -5.66 -19.95 -6.08
C LYS A 78 -5.13 -19.35 -4.77
N ILE A 79 -4.76 -18.06 -4.81
CA ILE A 79 -4.32 -17.28 -3.67
C ILE A 79 -4.75 -15.82 -3.80
N PHE A 80 -5.21 -15.22 -2.70
CA PHE A 80 -5.37 -13.76 -2.61
C PHE A 80 -4.48 -13.15 -1.54
N VAL A 81 -4.08 -11.89 -1.76
CA VAL A 81 -3.31 -11.09 -0.81
C VAL A 81 -4.01 -9.75 -0.60
N ALA A 82 -4.42 -9.48 0.63
CA ALA A 82 -5.03 -8.21 1.02
C ALA A 82 -4.10 -7.41 1.94
N GLU A 83 -3.80 -6.17 1.57
CA GLU A 83 -3.05 -5.24 2.42
C GLU A 83 -3.99 -4.44 3.34
N ASN A 84 -3.53 -4.22 4.57
CA ASN A 84 -4.16 -3.29 5.50
C ASN A 84 -3.15 -2.62 6.45
N VAL A 85 -3.61 -1.58 7.15
CA VAL A 85 -2.83 -0.88 8.17
C VAL A 85 -2.69 -1.72 9.45
N LYS A 86 -1.58 -1.53 10.18
CA LYS A 86 -1.35 -2.15 11.51
C LYS A 86 -2.51 -1.96 12.50
N GLY A 87 -3.27 -0.86 12.35
CA GLY A 87 -4.46 -0.58 13.16
C GLY A 87 -5.47 -1.73 13.18
N LEU A 88 -5.54 -2.55 12.12
CA LEU A 88 -6.44 -3.71 12.07
C LEU A 88 -6.18 -4.74 13.19
N LEU A 89 -4.94 -4.85 13.67
CA LEU A 89 -4.57 -5.79 14.75
C LEU A 89 -4.81 -5.23 16.16
N MET A 90 -5.32 -4.01 16.29
CA MET A 90 -5.58 -3.42 17.59
C MET A 90 -6.87 -3.99 18.21
N LYS A 91 -6.93 -4.06 19.54
CA LYS A 91 -8.06 -4.65 20.29
C LYS A 91 -9.43 -4.11 19.87
N TYR A 92 -9.54 -2.81 19.58
CA TYR A 92 -10.81 -2.20 19.15
C TYR A 92 -11.27 -2.64 17.74
N ASN A 93 -10.41 -3.31 16.97
CA ASN A 93 -10.70 -3.87 15.65
C ASN A 93 -10.73 -5.41 15.65
N GLU A 94 -10.66 -6.06 16.82
CA GLU A 94 -10.64 -7.53 16.94
C GLU A 94 -11.83 -8.17 16.22
N GLU A 95 -13.03 -7.63 16.41
CA GLU A 95 -14.22 -8.14 15.72
C GLU A 95 -14.15 -7.94 14.20
N SER A 96 -13.55 -6.83 13.74
CA SER A 96 -13.36 -6.57 12.31
C SER A 96 -12.41 -7.59 11.68
N LEU A 97 -11.30 -7.90 12.36
CA LEU A 97 -10.37 -8.94 11.93
C LEU A 97 -11.03 -10.32 11.93
N ALA A 98 -11.78 -10.66 12.97
CA ALA A 98 -12.52 -11.92 13.04
C ALA A 98 -13.53 -12.06 11.89
N ARG A 99 -14.23 -10.96 11.53
CA ARG A 99 -15.12 -10.91 10.38
C ARG A 99 -14.37 -11.15 9.07
N VAL A 100 -13.22 -10.51 8.86
CA VAL A 100 -12.39 -10.71 7.65
C VAL A 100 -12.02 -12.19 7.50
N ILE A 101 -11.53 -12.81 8.57
CA ILE A 101 -11.15 -14.23 8.57
C ILE A 101 -12.37 -15.11 8.26
N LYS A 102 -13.51 -14.84 8.92
CA LYS A 102 -14.75 -15.59 8.75
C LYS A 102 -15.28 -15.52 7.32
N ASP A 103 -15.46 -14.32 6.77
CA ASP A 103 -16.10 -14.12 5.47
C ASP A 103 -15.26 -14.78 4.34
N PHE A 104 -13.93 -14.70 4.39
CA PHE A 104 -13.07 -15.39 3.42
C PHE A 104 -12.99 -16.91 3.66
N SER A 105 -13.02 -17.37 4.91
CA SER A 105 -13.06 -18.81 5.21
C SER A 105 -14.36 -19.47 4.70
N GLU A 106 -15.49 -18.76 4.80
CA GLU A 106 -16.79 -19.20 4.24
C GLU A 106 -16.77 -19.31 2.71
N LEU A 107 -15.84 -18.65 2.02
CA LEU A 107 -15.62 -18.82 0.58
C LEU A 107 -14.73 -20.04 0.22
N GLY A 108 -14.23 -20.75 1.24
CA GLY A 108 -13.39 -21.94 1.08
C GLY A 108 -11.89 -21.66 1.08
N TYR A 109 -11.43 -20.65 1.83
CA TYR A 109 -10.02 -20.28 1.93
C TYR A 109 -9.45 -20.50 3.33
N ASN A 110 -8.24 -21.06 3.40
CA ASN A 110 -7.40 -21.00 4.59
C ASN A 110 -6.82 -19.58 4.67
N VAL A 111 -7.20 -18.82 5.70
CA VAL A 111 -6.81 -17.41 5.86
C VAL A 111 -5.75 -17.27 6.96
N SER A 112 -4.61 -16.71 6.62
CA SER A 112 -3.57 -16.26 7.56
C SER A 112 -3.37 -14.75 7.45
N TYR A 113 -2.70 -14.16 8.43
CA TYR A 113 -2.22 -12.79 8.32
C TYR A 113 -0.90 -12.61 9.05
N LYS A 114 -0.09 -11.65 8.60
CA LYS A 114 1.19 -11.31 9.22
C LYS A 114 1.46 -9.82 9.16
N LEU A 115 2.07 -9.30 10.23
CA LEU A 115 2.55 -7.92 10.31
C LEU A 115 3.98 -7.86 9.77
N TYR A 116 4.21 -6.96 8.81
CA TYR A 116 5.49 -6.71 8.19
C TYR A 116 5.96 -5.30 8.50
N ASN A 117 7.25 -5.13 8.76
CA ASN A 117 7.91 -3.83 8.75
C ASN A 117 8.78 -3.73 7.50
N SER A 118 8.52 -2.77 6.62
CA SER A 118 9.24 -2.62 5.35
C SER A 118 10.76 -2.45 5.52
N ALA A 119 11.22 -1.91 6.65
CA ALA A 119 12.65 -1.77 6.94
C ALA A 119 13.38 -3.12 7.02
N ASN A 120 12.69 -4.18 7.44
CA ASN A 120 13.23 -5.54 7.49
C ASN A 120 13.40 -6.17 6.10
N PHE A 121 12.95 -5.48 5.05
CA PHE A 121 12.94 -5.93 3.65
C PHE A 121 13.66 -4.95 2.72
N GLY A 122 14.66 -4.22 3.24
CA GLY A 122 15.48 -3.33 2.41
C GLY A 122 14.78 -2.05 1.95
N VAL A 123 13.70 -1.63 2.60
CA VAL A 123 13.06 -0.33 2.35
C VAL A 123 13.61 0.69 3.37
N PRO A 124 14.11 1.86 2.96
CA PRO A 124 14.66 2.90 3.86
C PRO A 124 13.58 3.68 4.64
N GLN A 125 12.56 2.97 5.13
CA GLN A 125 11.41 3.50 5.83
C GLN A 125 10.89 2.46 6.83
N THR A 126 10.60 2.89 8.05
CA THR A 126 9.79 2.10 8.99
C THR A 126 8.31 2.27 8.66
N ARG A 127 7.71 1.25 8.07
CA ARG A 127 6.27 1.21 7.74
C ARG A 127 5.75 -0.19 8.05
N GLU A 128 4.82 -0.24 9.00
CA GLU A 128 4.18 -1.48 9.40
C GLU A 128 2.86 -1.70 8.65
N ARG A 129 2.69 -2.87 8.03
CA ARG A 129 1.50 -3.28 7.28
C ARG A 129 1.13 -4.73 7.57
N VAL A 130 -0.17 -4.97 7.62
CA VAL A 130 -0.75 -6.31 7.77
C VAL A 130 -1.05 -6.82 6.37
N PHE A 131 -0.57 -8.01 6.07
CA PHE A 131 -0.95 -8.73 4.87
C PHE A 131 -1.79 -9.92 5.30
N ILE A 132 -2.97 -10.04 4.70
CA ILE A 132 -3.91 -11.14 4.90
C ILE A 132 -3.82 -11.99 3.64
N VAL A 133 -3.50 -13.27 3.81
CA VAL A 133 -3.32 -14.20 2.71
C VAL A 133 -4.37 -15.29 2.82
N GLY A 134 -5.08 -15.55 1.74
CA GLY A 134 -6.03 -16.65 1.65
C GLY A 134 -5.65 -17.61 0.54
N THR A 135 -5.60 -18.90 0.85
CA THR A 135 -5.35 -19.99 -0.12
C THR A 135 -6.52 -20.96 -0.14
N LEU A 136 -6.87 -21.54 -1.29
CA LEU A 136 -7.99 -22.47 -1.37
C LEU A 136 -7.81 -23.67 -0.42
N HIS A 137 -8.90 -24.13 0.22
CA HIS A 137 -8.88 -25.34 1.04
C HIS A 137 -8.38 -26.55 0.25
N GLY A 138 -7.57 -27.38 0.90
CA GLY A 138 -6.94 -28.54 0.28
C GLY A 138 -5.61 -28.27 -0.41
N ASN A 139 -5.29 -27.00 -0.70
CA ASN A 139 -3.96 -26.62 -1.18
C ASN A 139 -2.93 -26.62 -0.03
N PRO A 140 -1.61 -26.65 -0.35
CA PRO A 140 -0.56 -26.44 0.64
C PRO A 140 -0.74 -25.13 1.42
N LEU A 141 -0.14 -25.05 2.60
CA LEU A 141 -0.12 -23.80 3.37
C LEU A 141 0.83 -22.79 2.70
N PHE A 142 0.42 -21.52 2.65
CA PHE A 142 1.27 -20.44 2.22
C PHE A 142 2.44 -20.25 3.19
N LYS A 143 3.66 -20.15 2.67
CA LYS A 143 4.86 -19.88 3.47
C LYS A 143 5.18 -18.39 3.39
N GLU A 144 4.86 -17.68 4.47
CA GLU A 144 5.12 -16.25 4.60
C GLU A 144 6.62 -15.93 4.47
N PRO A 145 7.02 -14.87 3.73
CA PRO A 145 8.40 -14.42 3.72
C PRO A 145 8.85 -13.98 5.11
N VAL A 146 10.10 -14.23 5.43
CA VAL A 146 10.74 -13.88 6.72
C VAL A 146 11.53 -12.59 6.61
N ASP A 147 11.78 -11.95 7.74
CA ASP A 147 12.64 -10.77 7.80
C ASP A 147 14.04 -11.10 7.24
N ILE A 148 14.57 -10.25 6.36
CA ILE A 148 15.89 -10.44 5.73
C ILE A 148 16.96 -9.50 6.31
N LEU A 149 16.55 -8.46 7.05
CA LEU A 149 17.43 -7.50 7.71
C LEU A 149 17.05 -7.33 9.18
N HIS A 150 18.06 -7.14 10.02
CA HIS A 150 17.91 -6.69 11.39
C HIS A 150 18.04 -5.16 11.51
N LYS A 151 17.66 -4.63 12.67
CA LYS A 151 17.54 -3.18 12.90
C LYS A 151 18.84 -2.39 12.67
N ASN A 152 19.99 -3.01 12.91
CA ASN A 152 21.32 -2.43 12.67
C ASN A 152 21.76 -2.47 11.20
N GLU A 153 21.00 -3.14 10.34
CA GLU A 153 21.27 -3.32 8.90
C GLU A 153 20.26 -2.55 8.03
N TRP A 154 19.31 -1.86 8.65
CA TRP A 154 18.30 -1.09 7.93
C TRP A 154 18.93 0.04 7.13
N LEU A 155 18.47 0.18 5.88
CA LEU A 155 18.83 1.31 5.03
C LEU A 155 18.36 2.63 5.64
N THR A 156 19.17 3.66 5.44
CA THR A 156 18.99 4.97 6.04
C THR A 156 18.39 5.98 5.06
N CYS A 157 17.99 7.15 5.57
CA CYS A 157 17.61 8.26 4.69
C CYS A 157 18.79 8.69 3.80
N TYR A 158 20.02 8.68 4.33
CA TYR A 158 21.20 8.98 3.54
C TYR A 158 21.31 8.06 2.32
N ASP A 159 21.25 6.75 2.53
CA ASP A 159 21.36 5.75 1.44
C ASP A 159 20.34 5.97 0.33
N ALA A 160 19.17 6.50 0.68
CA ALA A 160 18.05 6.66 -0.24
C ALA A 160 18.08 7.97 -1.06
N ILE A 161 18.52 9.09 -0.47
CA ILE A 161 18.27 10.42 -1.05
C ILE A 161 19.47 11.39 -1.07
N HIS A 162 20.65 11.00 -0.60
CA HIS A 162 21.81 11.92 -0.53
C HIS A 162 22.26 12.48 -1.90
N ASP A 163 22.14 11.69 -2.96
CA ASP A 163 22.47 12.07 -4.33
C ASP A 163 21.50 13.10 -4.92
N LEU A 164 20.32 13.30 -4.31
CA LEU A 164 19.33 14.30 -4.73
C LEU A 164 19.52 15.67 -4.06
N GLU A 165 20.45 15.81 -3.12
CA GLU A 165 20.62 17.04 -2.33
C GLU A 165 20.96 18.27 -3.17
N ASN A 166 21.68 18.08 -4.28
CA ASN A 166 22.16 19.13 -5.17
C ASN A 166 21.41 19.18 -6.50
N ILE A 167 20.26 18.51 -6.59
CA ILE A 167 19.42 18.48 -7.78
C ILE A 167 18.33 19.56 -7.64
N ASP A 168 18.17 20.38 -8.67
CA ASP A 168 17.14 21.41 -8.72
C ASP A 168 15.72 20.82 -8.85
N GLU A 169 14.69 21.65 -8.61
CA GLU A 169 13.30 21.23 -8.80
C GLU A 169 13.07 20.73 -10.24
N ASP A 170 12.65 19.48 -10.38
CA ASP A 170 12.30 18.87 -11.67
C ASP A 170 10.90 18.25 -11.59
N ARG A 171 9.97 18.82 -12.37
CA ARG A 171 8.59 18.35 -12.44
C ARG A 171 8.45 17.01 -13.15
N ILE A 172 9.24 16.75 -14.18
CA ILE A 172 9.19 15.50 -14.96
C ILE A 172 9.71 14.35 -14.10
N PHE A 173 10.80 14.59 -13.36
CA PHE A 173 11.35 13.62 -12.43
C PHE A 173 10.58 13.53 -11.09
N ASN A 174 9.53 14.34 -10.91
CA ASN A 174 8.79 14.48 -9.65
C ASN A 174 9.67 14.94 -8.46
N HIS A 175 10.84 15.52 -8.71
CA HIS A 175 11.68 16.15 -7.70
C HIS A 175 11.16 17.56 -7.37
N ILE A 176 9.92 17.62 -6.87
CA ILE A 176 9.23 18.84 -6.43
C ILE A 176 8.75 18.69 -4.99
N TRP A 177 8.72 19.77 -4.22
CA TRP A 177 8.33 19.74 -2.80
C TRP A 177 7.32 20.83 -2.44
N SER A 178 6.66 20.62 -1.31
CA SER A 178 5.73 21.60 -0.76
C SER A 178 6.46 22.78 -0.12
N LYS A 179 5.96 23.99 -0.38
CA LYS A 179 6.42 25.25 0.25
C LYS A 179 5.57 25.63 1.48
N ALA A 180 4.73 24.71 1.95
CA ALA A 180 3.90 24.93 3.13
C ALA A 180 4.77 25.11 4.39
N LYS A 181 4.42 26.12 5.20
CA LYS A 181 5.09 26.38 6.49
C LYS A 181 4.97 25.19 7.43
N LYS A 182 5.87 25.14 8.41
CA LYS A 182 5.85 24.12 9.48
C LYS A 182 4.56 24.24 10.28
N SER A 183 3.90 23.12 10.53
CA SER A 183 2.75 23.01 11.45
C SER A 183 3.13 22.12 12.65
N PRO A 184 2.40 22.18 13.78
CA PRO A 184 2.62 21.28 14.91
C PRO A 184 2.25 19.81 14.61
N ASP A 185 1.71 19.52 13.43
CA ASP A 185 1.31 18.17 13.04
C ASP A 185 2.51 17.22 12.89
N GLN A 186 2.24 15.93 13.06
CA GLN A 186 3.25 14.85 13.03
C GLN A 186 4.10 14.83 11.76
N GLY A 187 3.61 15.41 10.66
CA GLY A 187 4.25 15.41 9.36
C GLY A 187 5.31 16.50 9.17
N SER A 188 5.50 17.36 10.16
CA SER A 188 6.48 18.45 10.12
C SER A 188 7.81 18.10 10.81
N ARG A 189 8.08 16.80 10.99
CA ARG A 189 9.31 16.27 11.59
C ARG A 189 10.45 16.29 10.56
N ARG A 190 11.68 16.52 11.04
CA ARG A 190 12.89 16.40 10.23
C ARG A 190 13.35 14.95 10.20
N LEU A 191 13.73 14.46 9.02
CA LEU A 191 14.38 13.17 8.86
C LEU A 191 15.68 13.11 9.66
N LYS A 192 16.09 11.88 9.98
CA LYS A 192 17.42 11.61 10.53
C LYS A 192 18.23 10.94 9.44
N GLU A 193 19.40 11.47 9.16
CA GLU A 193 20.29 11.00 8.10
C GLU A 193 20.66 9.52 8.28
N ASP A 194 21.01 9.15 9.52
CA ASP A 194 21.51 7.84 9.95
C ASP A 194 20.41 6.80 10.24
N LYS A 195 19.14 7.07 9.89
CA LYS A 195 18.00 6.18 10.20
C LYS A 195 17.06 6.07 9.03
N PRO A 196 16.29 4.98 8.91
CA PRO A 196 15.16 4.93 7.98
C PRO A 196 14.16 6.06 8.27
N SER A 197 13.43 6.49 7.25
CA SER A 197 12.38 7.47 7.43
C SER A 197 11.23 6.92 8.26
N GLN A 198 10.46 7.81 8.88
CA GLN A 198 9.14 7.44 9.39
C GLN A 198 8.19 7.19 8.22
N THR A 199 7.05 6.55 8.50
CA THR A 199 6.04 6.24 7.49
C THR A 199 5.66 7.47 6.67
N ILE A 200 5.78 7.38 5.34
CA ILE A 200 5.29 8.40 4.41
C ILE A 200 3.77 8.31 4.38
N ARG A 201 3.08 9.41 4.70
CA ARG A 201 1.63 9.48 4.84
C ARG A 201 1.01 10.12 3.62
N ALA A 202 -0.24 9.77 3.34
CA ALA A 202 -1.01 10.30 2.21
C ALA A 202 -1.78 11.60 2.54
N GLU A 203 -1.48 12.24 3.67
CA GLU A 203 -2.22 13.42 4.17
C GLU A 203 -1.77 14.72 3.47
N CYS A 204 -2.57 15.18 2.50
CA CYS A 204 -2.28 16.30 1.59
C CYS A 204 -2.17 17.72 2.22
N HIS A 205 -2.02 17.83 3.54
CA HIS A 205 -2.05 19.11 4.29
C HIS A 205 -0.68 19.61 4.72
N GLY A 206 0.38 19.29 3.96
CA GLY A 206 1.73 19.69 4.34
C GLY A 206 2.23 18.87 5.54
N ASN A 207 1.90 17.59 5.58
CA ASN A 207 2.41 16.64 6.55
C ASN A 207 3.60 15.83 6.00
N ILE A 208 4.34 16.43 5.06
CA ILE A 208 5.55 15.91 4.45
C ILE A 208 6.77 16.25 5.31
N GLN A 209 7.57 15.24 5.63
CA GLN A 209 8.75 15.37 6.48
C GLN A 209 9.76 16.37 5.91
N PHE A 210 10.51 17.04 6.78
CA PHE A 210 11.64 17.90 6.38
C PHE A 210 12.86 17.04 6.05
N HIS A 211 13.63 17.46 5.05
CA HIS A 211 14.89 16.81 4.68
C HIS A 211 15.87 16.81 5.86
N TYR A 212 16.71 15.78 6.02
CA TYR A 212 17.61 15.70 7.18
C TYR A 212 18.64 16.84 7.18
N LYS A 213 19.17 17.20 6.00
CA LYS A 213 20.15 18.28 5.79
C LYS A 213 19.56 19.63 5.35
N LEU A 214 18.70 19.63 4.33
CA LEU A 214 18.21 20.86 3.68
C LEU A 214 17.06 21.50 4.46
N ASP A 215 16.95 22.83 4.44
CA ASP A 215 15.84 23.54 5.07
C ASP A 215 14.59 23.62 4.17
N ARG A 216 14.18 22.44 3.69
CA ARG A 216 12.97 22.23 2.89
C ARG A 216 12.29 20.92 3.26
N ARG A 217 11.05 20.77 2.81
CA ARG A 217 10.36 19.47 2.82
C ARG A 217 11.04 18.53 1.83
N ILE A 218 10.90 17.23 2.07
CA ILE A 218 11.34 16.27 1.06
C ILE A 218 10.52 16.42 -0.22
N SER A 219 11.16 16.18 -1.35
CA SER A 219 10.52 16.15 -2.65
C SER A 219 9.68 14.88 -2.82
N MET A 220 8.79 14.87 -3.82
CA MET A 220 8.01 13.67 -4.11
C MET A 220 8.87 12.52 -4.64
N ARG A 221 9.98 12.83 -5.34
CA ARG A 221 10.97 11.83 -5.71
C ARG A 221 11.70 11.24 -4.51
N GLU A 222 12.11 12.08 -3.56
CA GLU A 222 12.72 11.63 -2.31
C GLU A 222 11.74 10.75 -1.51
N ALA A 223 10.48 11.16 -1.42
CA ALA A 223 9.42 10.35 -0.80
C ALA A 223 9.19 9.02 -1.52
N ALA A 224 9.24 9.01 -2.86
CA ALA A 224 9.10 7.81 -3.67
C ALA A 224 10.28 6.84 -3.45
N ARG A 225 11.52 7.32 -3.40
CA ARG A 225 12.70 6.51 -3.06
C ARG A 225 12.66 5.97 -1.64
N LEU A 226 12.17 6.76 -0.68
CA LEU A 226 11.92 6.28 0.69
C LEU A 226 10.84 5.18 0.75
N GLN A 227 9.91 5.17 -0.21
CA GLN A 227 8.97 4.07 -0.46
C GLN A 227 9.54 2.98 -1.37
N SER A 228 10.82 3.03 -1.77
CA SER A 228 11.47 2.08 -2.69
C SER A 228 10.93 2.05 -4.13
N PHE A 229 10.30 3.13 -4.61
CA PHE A 229 9.99 3.26 -6.03
C PHE A 229 11.26 3.49 -6.85
N PRO A 230 11.38 2.89 -8.05
CA PRO A 230 12.48 3.16 -8.94
C PRO A 230 12.36 4.56 -9.57
N ASP A 231 13.49 5.14 -9.96
CA ASP A 231 13.56 6.49 -10.52
C ASP A 231 12.84 6.65 -11.86
N ASN A 232 12.71 5.55 -12.61
CA ASN A 232 11.95 5.52 -13.87
C ASN A 232 10.43 5.41 -13.65
N PHE A 233 9.94 5.24 -12.41
CA PHE A 233 8.51 5.32 -12.12
C PHE A 233 8.07 6.78 -12.13
N VAL A 234 7.12 7.12 -13.00
CA VAL A 234 6.65 8.48 -13.23
C VAL A 234 5.29 8.69 -12.59
N PHE A 235 5.17 9.67 -11.70
CA PHE A 235 3.88 10.08 -11.14
C PHE A 235 3.28 11.18 -12.02
N GLU A 236 2.27 10.84 -12.82
CA GLU A 236 1.62 11.75 -13.76
C GLU A 236 0.51 12.53 -13.06
N SER A 237 0.90 13.41 -12.14
CA SER A 237 -0.02 14.07 -11.22
C SER A 237 0.58 15.36 -10.64
N ASN A 238 -0.27 16.20 -10.05
CA ASN A 238 0.21 17.36 -9.29
C ASN A 238 0.84 16.92 -7.95
N LEU A 239 1.48 17.86 -7.25
CA LEU A 239 2.20 17.59 -6.00
C LEU A 239 1.34 16.85 -4.94
N ARG A 240 0.12 17.34 -4.67
CA ARG A 240 -0.77 16.78 -3.64
C ARG A 240 -1.24 15.38 -3.99
N GLU A 241 -1.57 15.17 -5.26
CA GLU A 241 -1.99 13.88 -5.79
C GLU A 241 -0.86 12.87 -5.80
N THR A 242 0.37 13.32 -6.08
CA THR A 242 1.58 12.50 -5.99
C THR A 242 1.87 12.10 -4.55
N GLU A 243 1.77 13.04 -3.59
CA GLU A 243 1.90 12.76 -2.16
C GLU A 243 0.92 11.67 -1.70
N ARG A 244 -0.35 11.77 -2.14
CA ARG A 244 -1.37 10.76 -1.84
C ARG A 244 -1.01 9.39 -2.42
N GLN A 245 -0.59 9.35 -3.69
CA GLN A 245 -0.21 8.09 -4.36
C GLN A 245 0.98 7.42 -3.67
N VAL A 246 2.05 8.18 -3.42
CA VAL A 246 3.25 7.67 -2.73
C VAL A 246 2.91 7.21 -1.31
N GLY A 247 2.14 7.98 -0.55
CA GLY A 247 1.79 7.64 0.83
C GLY A 247 0.87 6.42 0.97
N ASN A 248 -0.04 6.22 0.02
CA ASN A 248 -0.97 5.09 0.01
C ASN A 248 -0.34 3.80 -0.51
N ALA A 249 0.70 3.89 -1.35
CA ALA A 249 1.34 2.71 -1.93
C ALA A 249 1.95 1.76 -0.88
N VAL A 250 2.00 0.49 -1.26
CA VAL A 250 2.89 -0.51 -0.66
C VAL A 250 4.28 -0.30 -1.25
N PRO A 251 5.36 -0.29 -0.44
CA PRO A 251 6.71 -0.20 -0.98
C PRO A 251 7.00 -1.30 -2.01
N PRO A 252 7.48 -0.99 -3.23
CA PRO A 252 7.71 -2.00 -4.26
C PRO A 252 8.66 -3.13 -3.84
N VAL A 253 9.72 -2.86 -3.07
CA VAL A 253 10.65 -3.91 -2.62
C VAL A 253 9.98 -4.87 -1.62
N LEU A 254 9.15 -4.37 -0.71
CA LEU A 254 8.36 -5.24 0.18
C LEU A 254 7.36 -6.07 -0.62
N ALA A 255 6.67 -5.44 -1.60
CA ALA A 255 5.74 -6.13 -2.48
C ALA A 255 6.44 -7.22 -3.32
N TRP A 256 7.67 -6.99 -3.75
CA TRP A 256 8.48 -7.96 -4.48
C TRP A 256 8.77 -9.22 -3.64
N HIS A 257 9.18 -9.07 -2.38
CA HIS A 257 9.39 -10.23 -1.49
C HIS A 257 8.11 -11.05 -1.25
N LEU A 258 6.96 -10.37 -1.13
CA LEU A 258 5.67 -11.05 -1.03
C LEU A 258 5.32 -11.76 -2.35
N ALA A 259 5.57 -11.12 -3.49
CA ALA A 259 5.33 -11.71 -4.80
C ALA A 259 6.18 -12.97 -5.05
N GLN A 260 7.45 -12.97 -4.63
CA GLN A 260 8.29 -14.17 -4.70
C GLN A 260 7.74 -15.33 -3.87
N ALA A 261 7.25 -15.05 -2.67
CA ALA A 261 6.61 -16.09 -1.85
C ALA A 261 5.31 -16.61 -2.48
N VAL A 262 4.54 -15.74 -3.16
CA VAL A 262 3.36 -16.12 -3.95
C VAL A 262 3.76 -16.99 -5.14
N GLU A 263 4.80 -16.64 -5.87
CA GLU A 263 5.35 -17.43 -6.99
C GLU A 263 5.78 -18.83 -6.52
N GLU A 264 6.59 -18.92 -5.46
CA GLU A 264 6.99 -20.20 -4.85
C GLU A 264 5.81 -21.05 -4.35
N TYR A 265 4.70 -20.40 -4.00
CA TYR A 265 3.48 -21.09 -3.61
C TYR A 265 2.76 -21.67 -4.83
N LEU A 266 2.61 -20.88 -5.90
CA LEU A 266 1.99 -21.31 -7.14
C LEU A 266 2.74 -22.47 -7.79
N ASP A 267 4.08 -22.47 -7.71
CA ASP A 267 4.93 -23.57 -8.23
C ASP A 267 4.70 -24.92 -7.51
N LYS A 268 4.04 -24.92 -6.35
CA LYS A 268 3.75 -26.13 -5.55
C LYS A 268 2.33 -26.66 -5.76
N LEU A 269 1.50 -25.97 -6.54
CA LEU A 269 0.12 -26.38 -6.87
C LEU A 269 0.09 -27.29 -8.10
#